data_AF-A0A1D6ML48-F1
#
_entry.id   AF-A0A1D6ML48-F1
#
_cell.length_a   1.000
_cell.length_b   1.000
_cell.length_c   1.000
_cell.angle_alpha   90.00
_cell.angle_beta   90.00
_cell.angle_gamma   90.00
#
_symmetry.space_group_name_H-M   'P 1'
#
loop_
_entity.id
_entity.type
_entity.pdbx_description
1 polymer ?
#
loop_
_entity_poly.entity_id
_entity_poly.type
_entity_poly.pdbx_seq_one_letter_code
_entity_poly.pdbx_strand_id
1 'polypeptide(L)'
;MATEERRLMDLARTVPAILLLVGTSGKAVASIKCARELFAGKQWGFDDSDDPESPPSNTDRGGNCSVGEPMETSTGGDDDHNGSAVPWKTTRGSQSQTRLPSWAVVQHGGYWANILAFALSPVEGHLPVAYREITRLVSLHAEAGHVFVNCAEGLGLKPHPAAPWERWMDLREAAVCHAHDALLALSSAAAAATAAEDFLRWQFPESPRGKGWWSAARQLVEDAWRSLGEAKNAARLMDNAVLCEFFTTWMILTRA
;
A
#
# COMPACT_ATOMS: atom_id res chain seq x y z
N MET A 1 -29.11 -34.60 -17.21
CA MET A 1 -28.22 -34.17 -16.12
C MET A 1 -28.77 -34.68 -14.81
N ALA A 2 -27.96 -35.39 -14.03
CA ALA A 2 -28.33 -35.80 -12.68
C ALA A 2 -28.46 -34.55 -11.79
N THR A 3 -29.36 -34.57 -10.81
CA THR A 3 -29.57 -33.43 -9.88
C THR A 3 -28.27 -32.90 -9.27
N GLU A 4 -27.28 -33.78 -9.07
CA GLU A 4 -25.98 -33.43 -8.53
C GLU A 4 -25.10 -32.62 -9.48
N GLU A 5 -25.03 -33.01 -10.75
CA GLU A 5 -24.29 -32.29 -11.80
C GLU A 5 -24.79 -30.84 -11.91
N ARG A 6 -26.12 -30.64 -11.81
CA ARG A 6 -26.71 -29.30 -11.81
C ARG A 6 -26.27 -28.49 -10.59
N ARG A 7 -26.28 -29.10 -9.40
CA ARG A 7 -25.82 -28.44 -8.16
C ARG A 7 -24.34 -28.04 -8.24
N LEU A 8 -23.49 -28.93 -8.74
CA LEU A 8 -22.07 -28.66 -8.93
C LEU A 8 -21.84 -27.54 -9.93
N MET A 9 -22.58 -27.51 -11.04
CA MET A 9 -22.46 -26.45 -12.03
C MET A 9 -22.94 -25.10 -11.48
N ASP A 10 -24.04 -25.09 -10.72
CA ASP A 10 -24.54 -23.86 -10.08
C ASP A 10 -23.55 -23.34 -9.03
N LEU A 11 -22.92 -24.23 -8.26
CA LEU A 11 -21.85 -23.87 -7.32
C LEU A 11 -20.58 -23.39 -8.04
N ALA A 12 -20.16 -24.04 -9.12
CA ALA A 12 -19.00 -23.62 -9.90
C ALA A 12 -19.18 -22.21 -10.49
N ARG A 13 -20.41 -21.84 -10.85
CA ARG A 13 -20.75 -20.51 -11.36
C ARG A 13 -20.67 -19.41 -10.30
N THR A 14 -20.61 -19.72 -9.00
CA THR A 14 -20.37 -18.70 -7.97
C THR A 14 -18.89 -18.30 -7.88
N VAL A 15 -17.96 -19.16 -8.31
CA VAL A 15 -16.51 -18.91 -8.24
C VAL A 15 -16.11 -17.65 -9.01
N PRO A 16 -16.52 -17.43 -10.28
CA PRO A 16 -16.22 -16.18 -10.98
C PRO A 16 -16.70 -14.93 -10.22
N ALA A 17 -17.88 -14.96 -9.59
CA ALA A 17 -18.35 -13.81 -8.81
C ALA A 17 -17.45 -13.52 -7.60
N ILE A 18 -16.93 -14.55 -6.95
CA ILE A 18 -15.99 -14.43 -5.83
C ILE A 18 -14.64 -13.89 -6.31
N LEU A 19 -14.09 -14.43 -7.40
CA LEU A 19 -12.82 -13.95 -7.98
C LEU A 19 -12.92 -12.48 -8.42
N LEU A 20 -14.05 -12.09 -9.02
CA LEU A 20 -14.29 -10.69 -9.39
C LEU A 20 -14.33 -9.78 -8.15
N LEU A 21 -15.00 -10.20 -7.07
CA LEU A 21 -15.00 -9.47 -5.80
C LEU A 21 -13.59 -9.32 -5.24
N VAL A 22 -12.78 -10.39 -5.29
CA VAL A 22 -11.41 -10.35 -4.79
C VAL A 22 -10.56 -9.38 -5.60
N GLY A 23 -10.53 -9.54 -6.93
CA GLY A 23 -9.71 -8.72 -7.83
C GLY A 23 -10.17 -7.28 -8.03
N THR A 24 -11.27 -6.86 -7.39
CA THR A 24 -11.80 -5.48 -7.48
C THR A 24 -12.01 -4.81 -6.12
N SER A 25 -11.66 -5.45 -5.00
CA SER A 25 -11.94 -4.92 -3.66
C SER A 25 -11.38 -3.51 -3.47
N GLY A 26 -10.23 -3.18 -4.07
CA GLY A 26 -9.60 -1.84 -4.08
C GLY A 26 -9.20 -1.28 -2.71
N LYS A 27 -9.80 -1.79 -1.63
CA LYS A 27 -9.70 -1.31 -0.26
C LYS A 27 -8.30 -1.50 0.32
N ALA A 28 -7.65 -2.62 0.00
CA ALA A 28 -6.26 -2.84 0.40
C ALA A 28 -5.34 -1.79 -0.22
N VAL A 29 -5.41 -1.60 -1.54
CA VAL A 29 -4.60 -0.61 -2.29
C VAL A 29 -4.87 0.82 -1.79
N ALA A 30 -6.14 1.17 -1.55
CA ALA A 30 -6.52 2.48 -1.02
C ALA A 30 -5.94 2.70 0.39
N SER A 31 -6.04 1.70 1.28
CA SER A 31 -5.47 1.79 2.63
C SER A 31 -3.94 1.93 2.59
N ILE A 32 -3.26 1.19 1.71
CA ILE A 32 -1.81 1.32 1.51
C ILE A 32 -1.45 2.72 1.04
N LYS A 33 -2.22 3.27 0.08
CA LYS A 33 -2.01 4.64 -0.41
C LYS A 33 -2.15 5.66 0.73
N CYS A 34 -3.22 5.58 1.53
CA CYS A 34 -3.40 6.47 2.67
C CYS A 34 -2.25 6.35 3.70
N ALA A 35 -1.78 5.14 3.99
CA ALA A 35 -0.61 4.95 4.85
C ALA A 35 0.65 5.62 4.28
N ARG A 36 0.85 5.51 2.96
CA ARG A 36 2.01 6.08 2.26
C ARG A 36 1.96 7.61 2.24
N GLU A 37 0.78 8.18 2.02
CA GLU A 37 0.53 9.63 2.09
C GLU A 37 0.76 10.18 3.50
N LEU A 38 0.38 9.45 4.57
CA LEU A 38 0.70 9.84 5.96
C LEU A 38 2.21 9.91 6.22
N PHE A 39 2.99 9.06 5.54
CA PHE A 39 4.45 9.05 5.67
C PHE A 39 5.13 10.03 4.71
N ALA A 40 4.40 10.50 3.69
CA ALA A 40 4.79 11.63 2.88
C ALA A 40 4.61 12.92 3.67
N GLY A 41 5.63 13.75 3.69
CA GLY A 41 5.58 15.02 4.38
C GLY A 41 6.75 15.88 3.95
N LYS A 42 6.49 17.18 3.70
CA LYS A 42 7.54 18.16 3.32
C LYS A 42 8.74 18.12 4.28
N GLN A 43 8.50 17.76 5.53
CA GLN A 43 9.52 17.68 6.56
C GLN A 43 10.44 16.46 6.43
N TRP A 44 9.93 15.35 5.90
CA TRP A 44 10.75 14.22 5.49
C TRP A 44 11.35 14.43 4.09
N GLY A 45 10.72 15.27 3.27
CA GLY A 45 11.15 15.57 1.90
C GLY A 45 10.85 14.45 0.90
N PHE A 46 9.85 13.62 1.20
CA PHE A 46 9.37 12.58 0.30
C PHE A 46 8.17 13.13 -0.48
N ASP A 47 8.26 13.06 -1.81
CA ASP A 47 7.17 13.36 -2.74
C ASP A 47 6.72 12.05 -3.39
N ASP A 48 5.42 11.89 -3.63
CA ASP A 48 4.86 10.68 -4.23
C ASP A 48 4.92 10.72 -5.76
N SER A 49 5.89 11.45 -6.31
CA SER A 49 6.11 11.63 -7.74
C SER A 49 6.43 10.32 -8.48
N ASP A 50 6.87 9.29 -7.75
CA ASP A 50 7.13 7.97 -8.28
C ASP A 50 5.86 7.10 -8.38
N ASP A 51 4.75 7.50 -7.75
CA ASP A 51 3.46 6.83 -7.96
C ASP A 51 2.89 7.30 -9.30
N PRO A 52 2.74 6.40 -10.30
CA PRO A 52 2.25 6.78 -11.62
C PRO A 52 0.81 7.32 -11.62
N GLU A 53 0.08 7.16 -10.52
CA GLU A 53 -1.26 7.72 -10.30
C GLU A 53 -1.26 9.02 -9.50
N SER A 54 -0.12 9.49 -8.99
CA SER A 54 -0.05 10.82 -8.40
C SER A 54 -0.32 11.84 -9.51
N PRO A 55 -1.37 12.66 -9.41
CA PRO A 55 -1.48 13.81 -10.30
C PRO A 55 -0.19 14.63 -10.16
N PRO A 56 0.32 15.24 -11.24
CA PRO A 56 1.52 16.07 -11.18
C PRO A 56 1.37 17.05 -10.03
N SER A 57 2.41 17.17 -9.18
CA SER A 57 2.37 17.91 -7.92
C SER A 57 2.00 19.37 -8.16
N ASN A 58 0.72 19.67 -8.22
CA ASN A 58 0.22 21.01 -8.12
C ASN A 58 0.08 21.23 -6.62
N THR A 59 1.05 21.92 -6.04
CA THR A 59 0.95 22.51 -4.71
C THR A 59 -0.19 23.52 -4.73
N ASP A 60 -1.43 23.05 -4.67
CA ASP A 60 -2.60 23.83 -4.30
C ASP A 60 -3.76 22.88 -3.94
N ARG A 61 -4.06 22.85 -2.64
CA ARG A 61 -5.41 22.78 -2.08
C ARG A 61 -6.11 21.40 -1.98
N GLY A 62 -5.94 20.78 -0.81
CA GLY A 62 -7.06 20.42 0.07
C GLY A 62 -7.95 19.24 -0.35
N GLY A 63 -7.46 18.01 -0.18
CA GLY A 63 -8.30 16.82 -0.06
C GLY A 63 -8.48 16.45 1.41
N ASN A 64 -9.73 16.37 1.86
CA ASN A 64 -10.13 16.11 3.25
C ASN A 64 -9.64 14.73 3.76
N CYS A 65 -8.46 14.70 4.37
CA CYS A 65 -8.13 13.71 5.40
C CYS A 65 -8.17 14.46 6.73
N SER A 66 -9.34 14.47 7.38
CA SER A 66 -9.59 15.26 8.59
C SER A 66 -8.76 14.78 9.78
N VAL A 67 -7.59 15.38 9.96
CA VAL A 67 -6.95 15.56 11.27
C VAL A 67 -6.63 17.05 11.36
N GLY A 68 -7.28 17.73 12.30
CA GLY A 68 -7.25 19.19 12.40
C GLY A 68 -5.85 19.73 12.64
N GLU A 69 -5.38 20.60 11.74
CA GLU A 69 -4.19 21.42 11.95
C GLU A 69 -4.54 22.67 12.78
N PRO A 70 -3.63 23.13 13.66
CA PRO A 70 -3.75 24.42 14.30
C PRO A 70 -3.25 25.54 13.37
N MET A 71 -4.13 26.50 13.16
CA MET A 71 -3.96 27.72 12.36
C MET A 71 -2.87 28.63 12.95
N GLU A 72 -1.80 28.90 12.20
CA GLU A 72 -0.96 30.07 12.42
C GLU A 72 -1.07 31.05 11.25
N THR A 73 -1.62 32.21 11.56
CA THR A 73 -1.71 33.39 10.71
C THR A 73 -0.38 34.12 10.70
N SER A 74 0.22 34.38 9.55
CA SER A 74 1.04 35.58 9.40
C SER A 74 1.14 36.08 7.96
N THR A 75 0.88 37.36 7.85
CA THR A 75 0.74 38.22 6.68
C THR A 75 2.09 38.72 6.17
N GLY A 76 2.21 38.88 4.84
CA GLY A 76 2.93 40.00 4.23
C GLY A 76 4.15 39.67 3.38
N GLY A 77 4.22 40.30 2.20
CA GLY A 77 5.48 40.62 1.53
C GLY A 77 5.50 40.37 0.02
N ASP A 78 5.12 41.40 -0.72
CA ASP A 78 5.28 41.57 -2.17
C ASP A 78 6.76 41.58 -2.63
N ASP A 79 7.01 41.21 -3.90
CA ASP A 79 7.77 41.99 -4.90
C ASP A 79 8.44 41.11 -6.00
N ASP A 80 7.89 41.27 -7.21
CA ASP A 80 8.52 41.58 -8.50
C ASP A 80 9.64 40.72 -9.16
N HIS A 81 9.25 40.22 -10.34
CA HIS A 81 9.93 40.30 -11.66
C HIS A 81 11.43 39.94 -11.78
N ASN A 82 11.75 38.89 -12.55
CA ASN A 82 12.04 38.97 -14.00
C ASN A 82 12.70 37.66 -14.49
N GLY A 83 12.37 37.27 -15.72
CA GLY A 83 12.73 35.98 -16.30
C GLY A 83 14.16 35.85 -16.83
N SER A 84 14.56 34.60 -17.10
CA SER A 84 15.26 34.14 -18.32
C SER A 84 16.00 32.82 -18.08
N ALA A 85 15.58 31.80 -18.83
CA ALA A 85 16.35 30.71 -19.43
C ALA A 85 17.49 30.02 -18.63
N VAL A 86 17.15 28.79 -18.19
CA VAL A 86 17.94 27.55 -18.12
C VAL A 86 19.46 27.68 -18.39
N PRO A 87 20.26 27.37 -17.36
CA PRO A 87 21.12 26.20 -17.47
C PRO A 87 20.98 25.31 -16.23
N TRP A 88 20.43 24.12 -16.44
CA TRP A 88 20.48 22.95 -15.56
C TRP A 88 21.90 22.60 -15.12
N LYS A 89 22.43 23.37 -14.16
CA LYS A 89 23.60 23.00 -13.39
C LYS A 89 23.06 22.42 -12.09
N THR A 90 23.22 21.11 -11.93
CA THR A 90 22.99 20.32 -10.72
C THR A 90 23.90 20.85 -9.61
N THR A 91 23.57 22.02 -9.10
CA THR A 91 24.08 22.52 -7.84
C THR A 91 23.39 21.67 -6.80
N ARG A 92 24.12 20.64 -6.35
CA ARG A 92 23.86 19.91 -5.12
C ARG A 92 23.89 20.96 -4.01
N GLY A 93 22.74 21.62 -3.81
CA GLY A 93 22.59 22.71 -2.87
C GLY A 93 22.98 22.18 -1.51
N SER A 94 24.08 22.70 -0.98
CA SER A 94 24.40 22.61 0.43
C SER A 94 23.12 22.95 1.18
N GLN A 95 22.50 21.93 1.78
CA GLN A 95 21.42 22.13 2.72
C GLN A 95 22.01 23.01 3.81
N SER A 96 21.69 24.30 3.74
CA SER A 96 21.70 25.18 4.87
C SER A 96 20.77 24.51 5.87
N GLN A 97 21.35 23.69 6.75
CA GLN A 97 20.69 23.23 7.96
C GLN A 97 20.46 24.51 8.77
N THR A 98 19.37 25.20 8.46
CA THR A 98 18.73 26.16 9.34
C THR A 98 18.62 25.44 10.67
N ARG A 99 19.48 25.84 11.62
CA ARG A 99 19.51 25.29 12.96
C ARG A 99 18.15 25.58 13.58
N LEU A 100 17.23 24.63 13.49
CA LEU A 100 16.03 24.67 14.29
C LEU A 100 16.50 24.64 15.76
N PRO A 101 16.00 25.57 16.60
CA PRO A 101 16.32 25.54 18.02
C PRO A 101 15.89 24.19 18.61
N SER A 102 16.64 23.65 19.58
CA SER A 102 16.45 22.27 20.05
C SER A 102 15.03 21.97 20.52
N TRP A 103 14.32 22.96 21.08
CA TRP A 103 12.93 22.81 21.49
C TRP A 103 11.97 22.58 20.31
N ALA A 104 12.24 23.18 19.14
CA ALA A 104 11.45 22.94 17.93
C ALA A 104 11.66 21.52 17.39
N VAL A 105 12.87 20.96 17.56
CA VAL A 105 13.14 19.54 17.24
C VAL A 105 12.36 18.61 18.16
N VAL A 106 12.32 18.89 19.47
CA VAL A 106 11.59 18.08 20.46
C VAL A 106 10.08 18.14 20.24
N GLN A 107 9.50 19.32 19.95
CA GLN A 107 8.07 19.43 19.63
C GLN A 107 7.71 18.69 18.34
N HIS A 108 8.58 18.73 17.32
CA HIS A 108 8.36 17.97 16.10
C HIS A 108 8.45 16.46 16.31
N GLY A 109 9.36 15.97 17.15
CA GLY A 109 9.52 14.53 17.41
C GLY A 109 8.23 13.89 17.92
N GLY A 110 7.57 14.55 18.89
CA GLY A 110 6.29 14.08 19.44
C GLY A 110 5.15 14.05 18.41
N TYR A 111 5.06 15.07 17.55
CA TYR A 111 4.07 15.12 16.47
C TYR A 111 4.24 13.94 15.49
N TRP A 112 5.46 13.70 15.03
CA TRP A 112 5.75 12.62 14.08
C TRP A 112 5.59 11.24 14.71
N ALA A 113 5.97 11.07 15.97
CA ALA A 113 5.69 9.83 16.71
C ALA A 113 4.19 9.54 16.78
N ASN A 114 3.35 10.56 16.99
CA ASN A 114 1.89 10.38 17.01
C ASN A 114 1.33 10.01 15.63
N ILE A 115 1.86 10.55 14.54
CA ILE A 115 1.45 10.16 13.17
C ILE A 115 1.79 8.68 12.92
N LEU A 116 2.99 8.24 13.28
CA LEU A 116 3.40 6.85 13.13
C LEU A 116 2.53 5.93 13.99
N ALA A 117 2.30 6.31 15.26
CA ALA A 117 1.41 5.58 16.16
C ALA A 117 -0.02 5.47 15.60
N PHE A 118 -0.54 6.53 14.99
CA PHE A 118 -1.84 6.52 14.33
C PHE A 118 -1.87 5.54 13.15
N ALA A 119 -0.86 5.59 12.27
CA ALA A 119 -0.77 4.66 11.14
C ALA A 119 -0.66 3.19 11.56
N LEU A 120 -0.05 2.93 12.72
CA LEU A 120 0.10 1.61 13.36
C LEU A 120 -1.11 1.19 14.22
N SER A 121 -2.08 2.08 14.47
CA SER A 121 -3.24 1.82 15.33
C SER A 121 -4.01 0.58 14.87
N PRO A 122 -4.26 -0.43 15.72
CA PRO A 122 -4.93 -1.67 15.31
C PRO A 122 -6.37 -1.51 14.82
N VAL A 123 -7.04 -0.41 15.17
CA VAL A 123 -8.45 -0.16 14.85
C VAL A 123 -8.59 0.80 13.68
N GLU A 124 -7.85 1.90 13.71
CA GLU A 124 -8.00 3.01 12.76
C GLU A 124 -6.80 3.14 11.80
N GLY A 125 -5.68 2.47 12.12
CA GLY A 125 -4.43 2.58 11.38
C GLY A 125 -4.50 1.89 10.01
N HIS A 126 -4.02 2.61 9.01
CA HIS A 126 -4.07 2.16 7.62
C HIS A 126 -3.21 0.92 7.34
N LEU A 127 -2.11 0.70 8.07
CA LEU A 127 -1.25 -0.49 7.92
C LEU A 127 -1.98 -1.77 8.37
N PRO A 128 -2.51 -1.85 9.60
CA PRO A 128 -3.32 -3.01 10.02
C PRO A 128 -4.56 -3.24 9.16
N VAL A 129 -5.23 -2.17 8.70
CA VAL A 129 -6.40 -2.30 7.81
C VAL A 129 -6.01 -2.93 6.47
N ALA A 130 -4.92 -2.47 5.84
CA ALA A 130 -4.41 -3.05 4.61
C ALA A 130 -4.05 -4.54 4.80
N TYR A 131 -3.32 -4.87 5.87
CA TYR A 131 -2.91 -6.23 6.18
C TYR A 131 -4.09 -7.19 6.34
N ARG A 132 -5.09 -6.79 7.13
CA ARG A 132 -6.32 -7.57 7.35
C ARG A 132 -7.10 -7.76 6.06
N GLU A 133 -7.19 -6.72 5.23
CA GLU A 133 -7.92 -6.80 3.98
C GLU A 133 -7.23 -7.76 3.00
N ILE A 134 -5.90 -7.68 2.83
CA ILE A 134 -5.17 -8.64 1.97
C ILE A 134 -5.35 -10.07 2.50
N THR A 135 -5.20 -10.28 3.81
CA THR A 135 -5.39 -11.61 4.40
C THR A 135 -6.81 -12.14 4.13
N ARG A 136 -7.84 -11.30 4.29
CA ARG A 136 -9.23 -11.66 3.99
C ARG A 136 -9.41 -12.03 2.52
N LEU A 137 -8.81 -11.28 1.61
CA LEU A 137 -8.87 -11.52 0.16
C LEU A 137 -8.17 -12.83 -0.22
N VAL A 138 -7.01 -13.12 0.38
CA VAL A 138 -6.28 -14.39 0.19
C VAL A 138 -7.11 -15.57 0.67
N SER A 139 -7.75 -15.49 1.85
CA SER A 139 -8.62 -16.57 2.34
C SER A 139 -9.80 -16.82 1.39
N LEU A 140 -10.46 -15.74 0.93
CA LEU A 140 -11.58 -15.85 0.00
C LEU A 140 -11.17 -16.42 -1.36
N HIS A 141 -9.99 -16.03 -1.87
CA HIS A 141 -9.39 -16.57 -3.08
C HIS A 141 -9.01 -18.06 -2.94
N ALA A 142 -8.48 -18.44 -1.78
CA ALA A 142 -8.15 -19.83 -1.47
C ALA A 142 -9.42 -20.69 -1.51
N GLU A 143 -10.48 -20.28 -0.81
CA GLU A 143 -11.77 -20.96 -0.80
C GLU A 143 -12.39 -21.06 -2.21
N ALA A 144 -12.38 -19.98 -2.99
CA ALA A 144 -12.90 -19.95 -4.35
C ALA A 144 -12.26 -21.01 -5.24
N GLY A 145 -10.93 -21.15 -5.20
CA GLY A 145 -10.26 -22.18 -5.99
C GLY A 145 -10.48 -23.59 -5.47
N HIS A 146 -10.61 -23.80 -4.16
CA HIS A 146 -10.98 -25.11 -3.62
C HIS A 146 -12.38 -25.54 -4.11
N VAL A 147 -13.35 -24.63 -4.07
CA VAL A 147 -14.69 -24.88 -4.61
C VAL A 147 -14.62 -25.19 -6.09
N PHE A 148 -13.83 -24.43 -6.86
CA PHE A 148 -13.69 -24.63 -8.29
C PHE A 148 -13.12 -26.01 -8.65
N VAL A 149 -12.01 -26.41 -8.04
CA VAL A 149 -11.36 -27.70 -8.28
C VAL A 149 -12.31 -28.86 -7.95
N ASN A 150 -12.99 -28.80 -6.81
CA ASN A 150 -13.93 -29.85 -6.40
C ASN A 150 -15.14 -29.94 -7.35
N CYS A 151 -15.69 -28.79 -7.78
CA CYS A 151 -16.78 -28.80 -8.75
C CYS A 151 -16.34 -29.33 -10.10
N ALA A 152 -15.16 -28.92 -10.58
CA ALA A 152 -14.60 -29.38 -11.83
C ALA A 152 -14.36 -30.90 -11.83
N GLU A 153 -13.83 -31.45 -10.75
CA GLU A 153 -13.66 -32.90 -10.59
C GLU A 153 -15.01 -33.63 -10.67
N GLY A 154 -16.02 -33.16 -9.94
CA GLY A 154 -17.36 -33.76 -9.93
C GLY A 154 -18.09 -33.64 -11.28
N LEU A 155 -17.78 -32.62 -12.08
CA LEU A 155 -18.28 -32.43 -13.44
C LEU A 155 -17.45 -33.20 -14.50
N GLY A 156 -16.38 -33.89 -14.11
CA GLY A 156 -15.49 -34.59 -15.04
C GLY A 156 -14.61 -33.65 -15.87
N LEU A 157 -14.53 -32.36 -15.51
CA LEU A 157 -13.62 -31.37 -16.08
C LEU A 157 -12.23 -31.57 -15.50
N LYS A 158 -11.65 -32.75 -15.74
CA LYS A 158 -10.31 -33.05 -15.22
C LYS A 158 -9.31 -32.05 -15.77
N PRO A 159 -8.24 -31.73 -15.01
CA PRO A 159 -7.03 -31.14 -15.54
C PRO A 159 -6.40 -32.12 -16.54
N HIS A 160 -6.96 -32.20 -17.74
CA HIS A 160 -6.19 -32.66 -18.88
C HIS A 160 -5.10 -31.59 -19.10
N PRO A 161 -3.96 -31.88 -19.73
CA PRO A 161 -2.95 -30.86 -20.10
C PRO A 161 -3.46 -29.88 -21.18
N ALA A 162 -4.74 -29.50 -21.08
CA ALA A 162 -5.35 -28.43 -21.80
C ALA A 162 -4.83 -27.11 -21.21
N ALA A 163 -4.28 -26.27 -22.09
CA ALA A 163 -3.71 -24.96 -21.78
C ALA A 163 -4.52 -24.09 -20.78
N PRO A 164 -5.88 -24.11 -20.73
CA PRO A 164 -6.61 -23.31 -19.74
C PRO A 164 -6.39 -23.75 -18.30
N TRP A 165 -6.26 -25.06 -18.02
CA TRP A 165 -6.09 -25.56 -16.65
C TRP A 165 -4.71 -25.24 -16.09
N GLU A 166 -3.67 -25.42 -16.90
CA GLU A 166 -2.30 -25.02 -16.57
C GLU A 166 -2.23 -23.53 -16.29
N ARG A 167 -2.77 -22.71 -17.22
CA ARG A 167 -2.83 -21.25 -17.03
C ARG A 167 -3.63 -20.85 -15.78
N TRP A 168 -4.71 -21.56 -15.45
CA TRP A 168 -5.48 -21.29 -14.23
C TRP A 168 -4.65 -21.53 -12.97
N MET A 169 -3.89 -22.63 -12.93
CA MET A 169 -2.98 -22.95 -11.82
C MET A 169 -1.86 -21.90 -11.70
N ASP A 170 -1.24 -21.51 -12.82
CA ASP A 170 -0.19 -20.50 -12.84
C ASP A 170 -0.68 -19.14 -12.30
N LEU A 171 -1.89 -18.72 -12.71
CA LEU A 171 -2.49 -17.48 -12.25
C LEU A 171 -2.83 -17.52 -10.77
N ARG A 172 -3.32 -18.67 -10.29
CA ARG A 172 -3.60 -18.88 -8.87
C ARG A 172 -2.33 -18.82 -8.04
N GLU A 173 -1.25 -19.45 -8.49
CA GLU A 173 0.06 -19.39 -7.85
C GLU A 173 0.59 -17.95 -7.83
N ALA A 174 0.53 -17.25 -8.97
CA ALA A 174 0.95 -15.85 -9.07
C ALA A 174 0.17 -14.95 -8.10
N ALA A 175 -1.15 -15.12 -7.99
CA ALA A 175 -1.97 -14.36 -7.03
C ALA A 175 -1.50 -14.59 -5.58
N VAL A 176 -1.22 -15.84 -5.19
CA VAL A 176 -0.73 -16.17 -3.84
C VAL A 176 0.66 -15.59 -3.60
N CYS A 177 1.59 -15.70 -4.55
CA CYS A 177 2.94 -15.14 -4.44
C CYS A 177 2.89 -13.62 -4.27
N HIS A 178 2.11 -12.92 -5.10
CA HIS A 178 1.97 -11.46 -5.01
C HIS A 178 1.28 -11.03 -3.71
N ALA A 179 0.32 -11.80 -3.20
CA ALA A 179 -0.27 -11.53 -1.90
C ALA A 179 0.74 -11.68 -0.76
N HIS A 180 1.58 -12.72 -0.83
CA HIS A 180 2.65 -12.94 0.13
C HIS A 180 3.66 -11.78 0.12
N ASP A 181 4.11 -11.36 -1.07
CA ASP A 181 5.00 -10.21 -1.24
C ASP A 181 4.39 -8.94 -0.66
N ALA A 182 3.08 -8.72 -0.88
CA ALA A 182 2.38 -7.56 -0.31
C ALA A 182 2.34 -7.60 1.22
N LEU A 183 2.08 -8.76 1.82
CA LEU A 183 2.06 -8.93 3.28
C LEU A 183 3.45 -8.80 3.91
N LEU A 184 4.49 -9.31 3.24
CA LEU A 184 5.88 -9.12 3.67
C LEU A 184 6.26 -7.65 3.65
N ALA A 185 5.97 -6.95 2.55
CA ALA A 185 6.26 -5.52 2.42
C ALA A 185 5.49 -4.68 3.45
N LEU A 186 4.21 -5.00 3.72
CA LEU A 186 3.45 -4.38 4.82
C LEU A 186 4.08 -4.62 6.19
N SER A 187 4.58 -5.83 6.43
CA SER A 187 5.24 -6.18 7.70
C SER A 187 6.55 -5.41 7.87
N SER A 188 7.35 -5.30 6.80
CA SER A 188 8.56 -4.48 6.77
C SER A 188 8.26 -3.01 7.02
N ALA A 189 7.19 -2.47 6.40
CA ALA A 189 6.76 -1.10 6.62
C ALA A 189 6.33 -0.85 8.08
N ALA A 190 5.56 -1.78 8.67
CA ALA A 190 5.14 -1.68 10.06
C ALA A 190 6.33 -1.75 11.03
N ALA A 191 7.29 -2.64 10.78
CA ALA A 191 8.50 -2.77 11.59
C ALA A 191 9.37 -1.49 11.53
N ALA A 192 9.56 -0.93 10.33
CA ALA A 192 10.32 0.30 10.14
C ALA A 192 9.60 1.51 10.78
N ALA A 193 8.27 1.62 10.63
CA ALA A 193 7.48 2.66 11.28
C ALA A 193 7.51 2.57 12.81
N THR A 194 7.42 1.36 13.36
CA THR A 194 7.52 1.12 14.82
C THR A 194 8.88 1.54 15.34
N ALA A 195 9.96 1.14 14.64
CA ALA A 195 11.31 1.54 15.01
C ALA A 195 11.47 3.08 14.91
N ALA A 196 10.95 3.72 13.85
CA ALA A 196 10.99 5.17 13.74
C ALA A 196 10.25 5.86 14.89
N GLU A 197 9.09 5.36 15.29
CA GLU A 197 8.31 5.85 16.43
C GLU A 197 9.13 5.76 17.73
N ASP A 198 9.75 4.61 18.01
CA ASP A 198 10.58 4.40 19.19
C ASP A 198 11.75 5.39 19.25
N PHE A 199 12.45 5.59 18.12
CA PHE A 199 13.55 6.54 18.02
C PHE A 199 13.10 7.99 18.27
N LEU A 200 11.90 8.36 17.80
CA LEU A 200 11.33 9.68 18.03
C LEU A 200 10.86 9.87 19.48
N ARG A 201 10.28 8.82 20.10
CA ARG A 201 9.87 8.84 21.51
C ARG A 201 11.05 8.88 22.48
N TRP A 202 12.17 8.26 22.13
CA TRP A 202 13.40 8.29 22.95
C TRP A 202 14.25 9.54 22.74
N GLN A 203 13.80 10.50 21.92
CA GLN A 203 14.48 11.78 21.74
C GLN A 203 14.30 12.67 22.98
N PHE A 204 15.05 12.38 24.05
CA PHE A 204 15.12 13.25 25.22
C PHE A 204 15.96 14.50 24.93
N PRO A 205 15.60 15.69 25.48
CA PRO A 205 16.36 16.92 25.30
C PRO A 205 17.84 16.79 25.71
N GLU A 206 18.16 16.00 26.74
CA GLU A 206 19.53 15.78 27.20
C GLU A 206 20.25 14.62 26.51
N SER A 207 19.63 13.94 25.53
CA SER A 207 20.27 12.84 24.83
C SER A 207 21.46 13.36 24.01
N PRO A 208 22.72 12.94 24.29
CA PRO A 208 23.90 13.44 23.58
C PRO A 208 23.88 13.09 22.08
N ARG A 209 22.98 12.20 21.67
CA ARG A 209 22.80 11.74 20.30
C ARG A 209 21.59 12.35 19.60
N GLY A 210 20.90 13.36 20.14
CA GLY A 210 19.62 13.88 19.65
C GLY A 210 19.48 14.02 18.13
N LYS A 211 20.52 14.53 17.45
CA LYS A 211 20.55 14.66 15.98
C LYS A 211 20.67 13.32 15.24
N GLY A 212 21.41 12.36 15.80
CA GLY A 212 21.55 11.01 15.26
C GLY A 212 20.24 10.22 15.33
N TRP A 213 19.45 10.40 16.40
CA TRP A 213 18.12 9.79 16.53
C TRP A 213 17.18 10.23 15.42
N TRP A 214 17.11 11.55 15.15
CA TRP A 214 16.26 12.07 14.08
C TRP A 214 16.67 11.55 12.71
N SER A 215 17.97 11.53 12.40
CA SER A 215 18.45 10.99 11.11
C SER A 215 18.12 9.50 10.96
N ALA A 216 18.24 8.71 12.02
CA ALA A 216 17.87 7.30 12.00
C ALA A 216 16.37 7.11 11.83
N ALA A 217 15.54 7.87 12.56
CA ALA A 217 14.10 7.85 12.40
C ALA A 217 13.67 8.23 10.97
N ARG A 218 14.30 9.26 10.38
CA ARG A 218 14.05 9.63 8.98
C ARG A 218 14.33 8.50 8.00
N GLN A 219 15.47 7.82 8.16
CA GLN A 219 15.81 6.68 7.30
C GLN A 219 14.76 5.57 7.43
N LEU A 220 14.32 5.27 8.65
CA LEU A 220 13.30 4.26 8.92
C LEU A 220 11.94 4.64 8.32
N VAL A 221 11.54 5.91 8.38
CA VAL A 221 10.31 6.39 7.70
C VAL A 221 10.45 6.26 6.18
N GLU A 222 11.61 6.57 5.62
CA GLU A 222 11.88 6.37 4.18
C GLU A 222 11.77 4.90 3.78
N ASP A 223 12.34 4.01 4.58
CA ASP A 223 12.28 2.57 4.35
C ASP A 223 10.83 2.06 4.46
N ALA A 224 10.07 2.53 5.46
CA ALA A 224 8.65 2.21 5.59
C ALA A 224 7.85 2.69 4.37
N TRP A 225 8.10 3.91 3.91
CA TRP A 225 7.45 4.49 2.74
C TRP A 225 7.77 3.71 1.45
N ARG A 226 9.03 3.28 1.28
CA ARG A 226 9.45 2.43 0.16
C ARG A 226 8.73 1.07 0.19
N SER A 227 8.71 0.41 1.35
CA SER A 227 8.01 -0.87 1.52
C SER A 227 6.49 -0.74 1.31
N LEU A 228 5.88 0.40 1.64
CA LEU A 228 4.46 0.65 1.28
C LEU A 228 4.26 0.74 -0.24
N GLY A 229 5.22 1.29 -0.98
CA GLY A 229 5.19 1.28 -2.45
C GLY A 229 5.28 -0.13 -3.02
N GLU A 230 6.19 -0.95 -2.49
CA GLU A 230 6.31 -2.38 -2.84
C GLU A 230 5.02 -3.14 -2.53
N ALA A 231 4.44 -2.93 -1.34
CA ALA A 231 3.18 -3.53 -0.95
C ALA A 231 2.03 -3.15 -1.90
N LYS A 232 1.94 -1.88 -2.29
CA LYS A 232 0.93 -1.37 -3.23
C LYS A 232 1.05 -2.06 -4.59
N ASN A 233 2.28 -2.18 -5.11
CA ASN A 233 2.55 -2.80 -6.39
C ASN A 233 2.23 -4.30 -6.36
N ALA A 234 2.65 -5.01 -5.32
CA ALA A 234 2.35 -6.43 -5.13
C ALA A 234 0.84 -6.68 -4.99
N ALA A 235 0.11 -5.85 -4.23
CA ALA A 235 -1.34 -5.95 -4.12
C ALA A 235 -2.05 -5.77 -5.49
N ARG A 236 -1.59 -4.83 -6.33
CA ARG A 236 -2.12 -4.67 -7.70
C ARG A 236 -1.81 -5.87 -8.59
N LEU A 237 -0.62 -6.46 -8.47
CA LEU A 237 -0.25 -7.66 -9.21
C LEU A 237 -1.12 -8.86 -8.79
N MET A 238 -1.41 -9.00 -7.49
CA MET A 238 -2.39 -9.97 -6.97
C MET A 238 -3.76 -9.74 -7.61
N ASP A 239 -4.30 -8.52 -7.56
CA ASP A 239 -5.61 -8.19 -8.13
C ASP A 239 -5.68 -8.55 -9.63
N ASN A 240 -4.64 -8.20 -10.40
CA ASN A 240 -4.54 -8.52 -11.82
C ASN A 240 -4.48 -10.04 -12.10
N ALA A 241 -3.73 -10.79 -11.29
CA ALA A 241 -3.64 -12.24 -11.42
C ALA A 241 -5.01 -12.89 -11.16
N VAL A 242 -5.73 -12.44 -10.12
CA VAL A 242 -7.08 -12.90 -9.79
C VAL A 242 -8.09 -12.55 -10.90
N LEU A 243 -8.02 -11.35 -11.49
CA LEU A 243 -8.87 -10.98 -12.62
C LEU A 243 -8.59 -11.86 -13.86
N CYS A 244 -7.33 -12.21 -14.12
CA CYS A 244 -7.00 -13.16 -15.18
C CYS A 244 -7.51 -14.58 -14.86
N GLU A 245 -7.44 -14.99 -13.59
CA GLU A 245 -7.97 -16.27 -13.12
C GLU A 245 -9.48 -16.33 -13.31
N PHE A 246 -10.20 -15.23 -13.06
CA PHE A 246 -11.63 -15.11 -13.34
C PHE A 246 -11.96 -15.44 -14.79
N PHE A 247 -11.27 -14.82 -15.76
CA PHE A 247 -11.51 -15.09 -17.19
C PHE A 247 -11.19 -16.54 -17.55
N THR A 248 -10.12 -17.10 -16.96
CA THR A 248 -9.71 -18.48 -17.22
C THR A 248 -10.70 -19.49 -16.63
N THR A 249 -11.20 -19.23 -15.43
CA THR A 249 -12.27 -19.98 -14.77
C THR A 249 -13.53 -20.01 -15.64
N TRP A 250 -13.93 -18.85 -16.17
CA TRP A 250 -15.07 -18.75 -17.07
C TRP A 250 -14.87 -19.55 -18.37
N MET A 251 -13.69 -19.48 -18.98
CA MET A 251 -13.36 -20.27 -20.17
C MET A 251 -13.41 -21.79 -19.92
N ILE A 252 -13.00 -22.26 -18.75
CA ILE A 252 -13.09 -23.68 -18.39
C ILE A 252 -14.56 -24.09 -18.24
N LEU A 253 -15.36 -23.30 -17.50
CA LEU A 253 -16.78 -23.61 -17.27
C LEU A 253 -17.64 -23.55 -18.53
N THR A 254 -17.33 -22.69 -19.49
CA THR A 254 -18.08 -22.60 -20.76
C THR A 254 -17.78 -23.73 -21.73
N ARG A 255 -16.71 -24.51 -21.49
CA ARG A 255 -16.37 -25.72 -22.27
C ARG A 255 -16.93 -27.01 -21.66
N ALA A 256 -17.56 -26.92 -20.48
CA ALA A 256 -18.28 -28.00 -19.80
C ALA A 256 -19.68 -28.16 -20.38
#